data_AF-A0A938KLS7-F1
#
_entry.id   AF-A0A938KLS7-F1
#
_cell.length_a   1.000
_cell.length_b   1.000
_cell.length_c   1.000
_cell.angle_alpha   90.00
_cell.angle_beta   90.00
_cell.angle_gamma   90.00
#
_symmetry.space_group_name_H-M   'P 1'
#
loop_
_entity.id
_entity.type
_entity.pdbx_description
1 polymer ?
#
loop_
_entity_poly.entity_id
_entity_poly.type
_entity_poly.pdbx_seq_one_letter_code
_entity_poly.pdbx_strand_id
1 'polypeptide(L)'
;MRIKDMFFDRAAIIRAVDGAKRKVLSKAGAFIRTAAKTSIRKRKKSALPGSPPHSHEGSLRRLILFGYDKANDSVVVGPVGFKKSTAPNVLEYGGDTVVLSRRGGRLTSRKVKIAPRPYMAPALEKERPKLPLFWRNSIRKGN
;
A
#
# COMPACT_ATOMS: atom_id res chain seq x y z
N MET A 1 -22.33 21.54 40.16
CA MET A 1 -21.35 21.23 39.10
C MET A 1 -19.97 21.27 39.73
N ARG A 2 -19.19 20.17 39.73
CA ARG A 2 -17.84 20.19 40.33
C ARG A 2 -16.82 20.53 39.25
N ILE A 3 -15.83 21.35 39.57
CA ILE A 3 -14.73 21.71 38.65
C ILE A 3 -14.02 20.46 38.09
N LYS A 4 -13.93 19.38 38.86
CA LYS A 4 -13.37 18.09 38.43
C LYS A 4 -14.12 17.45 37.26
N ASP A 5 -15.41 17.74 37.11
CA ASP A 5 -16.23 17.26 35.99
C ASP A 5 -15.95 18.03 34.68
N MET A 6 -15.20 19.16 34.75
CA MET A 6 -14.77 19.96 33.60
C MET A 6 -13.37 19.58 33.08
N PHE A 7 -12.64 18.71 33.80
CA PHE A 7 -11.32 18.25 33.37
C PHE A 7 -11.42 17.00 32.48
N PHE A 8 -10.63 17.03 31.42
CA PHE A 8 -10.45 15.88 30.54
C PHE A 8 -9.71 14.74 31.25
N ASP A 9 -10.29 13.54 31.28
CA ASP A 9 -9.56 12.34 31.65
C ASP A 9 -8.52 12.02 30.57
N ARG A 10 -7.26 12.36 30.86
CA ARG A 10 -6.13 12.14 29.96
C ARG A 10 -6.02 10.69 29.51
N ALA A 11 -6.19 9.73 30.42
CA ALA A 11 -6.05 8.31 30.08
C ALA A 11 -7.19 7.85 29.18
N ALA A 12 -8.42 8.28 29.44
CA ALA A 12 -9.57 7.98 28.59
C ALA A 12 -9.41 8.58 27.18
N ILE A 13 -8.94 9.82 27.08
CA ILE A 13 -8.73 10.49 25.79
C ILE A 13 -7.62 9.83 24.99
N ILE A 14 -6.47 9.52 25.60
CA ILE A 14 -5.36 8.85 24.91
C ILE A 14 -5.85 7.51 24.33
N ARG A 15 -6.58 6.71 25.10
CA ARG A 15 -7.14 5.44 24.62
C ARG A 15 -8.11 5.63 23.45
N ALA A 16 -8.96 6.66 23.51
CA ALA A 16 -9.90 6.98 22.44
C ALA A 16 -9.16 7.41 21.15
N VAL A 17 -8.12 8.24 21.29
CA VAL A 17 -7.25 8.69 20.20
C VAL A 17 -6.50 7.50 19.57
N ASP A 18 -5.93 6.61 20.38
CA ASP A 18 -5.22 5.42 19.88
C ASP A 18 -6.17 4.45 19.15
N GLY A 19 -7.39 4.29 19.66
CA GLY A 19 -8.44 3.55 18.99
C GLY A 19 -8.82 4.15 17.64
N ALA A 20 -8.97 5.48 17.59
CA ALA A 20 -9.26 6.23 16.37
C ALA A 20 -8.12 6.12 15.34
N LYS A 21 -6.86 6.37 15.76
CA LYS A 21 -5.64 6.23 14.95
C LYS A 21 -5.61 4.89 14.22
N ARG A 22 -5.72 3.78 14.97
CA ARG A 22 -5.69 2.42 14.39
C ARG A 22 -6.78 2.20 13.35
N LYS A 23 -8.02 2.63 13.64
CA LYS A 23 -9.15 2.50 12.71
C LYS A 23 -8.95 3.32 11.44
N VAL A 24 -8.55 4.59 11.59
CA VAL A 24 -8.35 5.52 10.48
C VAL A 24 -7.21 5.07 9.58
N LEU A 25 -6.06 4.73 10.16
CA LEU A 25 -4.89 4.28 9.40
C LEU A 25 -5.10 2.92 8.73
N SER A 26 -5.82 2.00 9.38
CA SER A 26 -6.21 0.73 8.75
C SER A 26 -7.13 0.96 7.56
N LYS A 27 -8.08 1.91 7.67
CA LYS A 27 -8.96 2.30 6.57
C LYS A 27 -8.15 2.92 5.44
N ALA A 28 -7.27 3.87 5.73
CA ALA A 28 -6.36 4.47 4.75
C ALA A 28 -5.57 3.42 3.97
N GLY A 29 -4.90 2.50 4.68
CA GLY A 29 -4.16 1.40 4.06
C GLY A 29 -5.03 0.50 3.19
N ALA A 30 -6.26 0.20 3.61
CA ALA A 30 -7.20 -0.60 2.83
C ALA A 30 -7.61 0.08 1.51
N PHE A 31 -7.87 1.39 1.53
CA PHE A 31 -8.21 2.16 0.34
C PHE A 31 -7.03 2.22 -0.64
N ILE A 32 -5.83 2.55 -0.16
CA ILE A 32 -4.61 2.59 -0.99
C ILE A 32 -4.32 1.22 -1.61
N ARG A 33 -4.35 0.15 -0.81
CA ARG A 33 -4.21 -1.23 -1.29
C ARG A 33 -5.22 -1.56 -2.38
N THR A 34 -6.48 -1.15 -2.19
CA THR A 34 -7.55 -1.41 -3.15
C THR A 34 -7.34 -0.63 -4.45
N ALA A 35 -6.93 0.63 -4.37
CA ALA A 35 -6.58 1.44 -5.53
C ALA A 35 -5.42 0.80 -6.33
N ALA A 36 -4.36 0.34 -5.66
CA ALA A 36 -3.26 -0.36 -6.31
C ALA A 36 -3.69 -1.71 -6.92
N LYS A 37 -4.55 -2.48 -6.24
CA LYS A 37 -5.06 -3.77 -6.75
C LYS A 37 -6.01 -3.64 -7.94
N THR A 38 -6.73 -2.52 -8.04
CA THR A 38 -7.68 -2.24 -9.13
C THR A 38 -7.00 -1.64 -10.36
N SER A 39 -5.87 -0.94 -10.17
CA SER A 39 -5.04 -0.45 -11.27
C SER A 39 -4.37 -1.60 -12.04
N ILE A 40 -3.97 -2.67 -11.34
CA ILE A 40 -3.38 -3.88 -11.95
C ILE A 40 -4.46 -4.78 -12.55
N ARG A 41 -4.59 -4.74 -13.88
CA ARG A 41 -5.54 -5.56 -14.65
C ARG A 41 -4.87 -6.78 -15.30
N LYS A 42 -5.62 -7.88 -15.45
CA LYS A 42 -5.16 -9.07 -16.17
C LYS A 42 -5.17 -8.80 -17.68
N ARG A 43 -4.00 -8.91 -18.33
CA ARG A 43 -3.84 -8.82 -19.80
C ARG A 43 -2.62 -9.63 -20.24
N LYS A 44 -2.59 -10.03 -21.52
CA LYS A 44 -1.48 -10.82 -22.10
C LYS A 44 -0.26 -9.96 -22.46
N LYS A 45 -0.47 -8.74 -22.96
CA LYS A 45 0.61 -7.83 -23.35
C LYS A 45 1.19 -7.11 -22.14
N SER A 46 2.45 -6.69 -22.24
CA SER A 46 3.09 -5.79 -21.26
C SER A 46 2.42 -4.41 -21.28
N ALA A 47 2.36 -3.76 -20.12
CA ALA A 47 1.83 -2.39 -20.03
C ALA A 47 2.82 -1.38 -20.63
N LEU A 48 2.27 -0.26 -21.11
CA LEU A 48 3.06 0.90 -21.53
C LEU A 48 3.83 1.50 -20.34
N PRO A 49 4.98 2.15 -20.57
CA PRO A 49 5.67 2.93 -19.54
C PRO A 49 4.73 3.97 -18.90
N GLY A 50 4.89 4.20 -17.60
CA GLY A 50 4.06 5.12 -16.80
C GLY A 50 2.68 4.57 -16.43
N SER A 51 2.19 3.54 -17.13
CA SER A 51 0.94 2.87 -16.78
C SER A 51 1.19 1.74 -15.75
N PRO A 52 0.20 1.42 -14.90
CA PRO A 52 0.30 0.29 -13.97
C PRO A 52 0.60 -1.03 -14.70
N PRO A 53 1.34 -1.95 -14.06
CA PRO A 53 1.72 -3.20 -14.69
C PRO A 53 0.49 -4.10 -14.90
N HIS A 54 0.54 -4.91 -15.96
CA HIS A 54 -0.46 -5.94 -16.19
C HIS A 54 -0.14 -7.20 -15.37
N SER A 55 -1.20 -7.84 -14.89
CA SER A 55 -1.10 -9.09 -14.14
C SER A 55 -1.09 -10.27 -15.09
N HIS A 56 0.05 -10.94 -15.23
CA HIS A 56 0.16 -12.21 -15.94
C HIS A 56 -0.14 -13.40 -15.00
N GLU A 57 0.61 -13.53 -13.90
CA GLU A 57 0.44 -14.59 -12.89
C GLU A 57 -0.59 -14.22 -11.80
N GLY A 58 -0.62 -12.94 -11.39
CA GLY A 58 -1.48 -12.43 -10.31
C GLY A 58 -0.83 -12.40 -8.92
N SER A 59 0.39 -12.91 -8.77
CA SER A 59 1.18 -12.85 -7.54
C SER A 59 1.32 -11.41 -7.03
N LEU A 60 1.77 -10.48 -7.89
CA LEU A 60 1.91 -9.06 -7.54
C LEU A 60 0.61 -8.46 -7.00
N ARG A 61 -0.50 -8.62 -7.73
CA ARG A 61 -1.81 -8.10 -7.33
C ARG A 61 -2.31 -8.69 -6.01
N ARG A 62 -2.06 -9.98 -5.76
CA ARG A 62 -2.49 -10.68 -4.54
C ARG A 62 -1.70 -10.23 -3.32
N LEU A 63 -0.40 -10.01 -3.50
CA LEU A 63 0.57 -9.76 -2.45
C LEU A 63 0.78 -8.28 -2.12
N ILE A 64 -0.04 -7.36 -2.65
CA ILE A 64 -0.13 -6.01 -2.11
C ILE A 64 -0.91 -6.09 -0.80
N LEU A 65 -0.22 -5.86 0.32
CA LEU A 65 -0.76 -5.86 1.68
C LEU A 65 -0.57 -4.48 2.32
N PHE A 66 -1.18 -4.29 3.50
CA PHE A 66 -0.91 -3.14 4.36
C PHE A 66 -0.77 -3.58 5.81
N GLY A 67 -0.02 -2.79 6.60
CA GLY A 67 0.14 -2.99 8.03
C GLY A 67 0.25 -1.66 8.75
N TYR A 68 -0.35 -1.58 9.94
CA TYR A 68 -0.19 -0.44 10.84
C TYR A 68 1.10 -0.59 11.65
N ASP A 69 1.95 0.42 11.58
CA ASP A 69 3.17 0.54 12.35
C ASP A 69 2.90 1.33 13.63
N LYS A 70 2.87 0.61 14.75
CA LYS A 70 2.62 1.18 16.08
C LYS A 70 3.73 2.11 16.55
N ALA A 71 4.97 1.89 16.13
CA ALA A 71 6.11 2.67 16.62
C ALA A 71 6.08 4.08 16.03
N ASN A 72 5.69 4.20 14.76
CA ASN A 72 5.71 5.45 14.00
C ASN A 72 4.33 6.06 13.76
N ASP A 73 3.27 5.49 14.33
CA ASP A 73 1.87 5.90 14.09
C ASP A 73 1.54 6.03 12.59
N SER A 74 2.01 5.08 11.79
CA SER A 74 1.92 5.14 10.33
C SER A 74 1.32 3.86 9.74
N VAL A 75 0.96 3.90 8.46
CA VAL A 75 0.51 2.71 7.72
C VAL A 75 1.43 2.49 6.52
N VAL A 76 1.97 1.28 6.43
CA VAL A 76 2.81 0.86 5.32
C VAL A 76 1.96 0.02 4.37
N VAL A 77 2.00 0.35 3.08
CA VAL A 77 1.27 -0.37 2.02
C VAL A 77 2.24 -0.75 0.92
N GLY A 78 2.23 -2.01 0.49
CA GLY A 78 3.15 -2.43 -0.56
C GLY A 78 3.13 -3.93 -0.88
N PRO A 79 3.89 -4.35 -1.90
CA PRO A 79 4.07 -5.74 -2.27
C PRO A 79 4.90 -6.49 -1.21
N VAL A 80 4.48 -7.70 -0.83
CA VAL A 80 5.23 -8.58 0.08
C VAL A 80 5.60 -9.91 -0.58
N GLY A 81 6.54 -10.65 0.00
CA GLY A 81 6.88 -12.01 -0.45
C GLY A 81 7.83 -12.10 -1.64
N PHE A 82 8.39 -10.97 -2.11
CA PHE A 82 9.33 -10.91 -3.23
C PHE A 82 10.80 -10.89 -2.79
N LYS A 83 11.18 -11.60 -1.72
CA LYS A 83 12.56 -11.56 -1.17
C LYS A 83 13.67 -11.87 -2.20
N LYS A 84 13.37 -12.74 -3.16
CA LYS A 84 14.30 -13.16 -4.22
C LYS A 84 14.12 -12.38 -5.54
N SER A 85 13.19 -11.42 -5.59
CA SER A 85 12.80 -10.74 -6.82
C SER A 85 12.83 -9.23 -6.66
N THR A 86 13.54 -8.55 -7.54
CA THR A 86 13.56 -7.09 -7.63
C THR A 86 12.37 -6.54 -8.42
N ALA A 87 11.50 -7.42 -8.95
CA ALA A 87 10.45 -7.04 -9.89
C ALA A 87 9.49 -5.96 -9.37
N PRO A 88 8.97 -6.01 -8.13
CA PRO A 88 8.06 -4.96 -7.67
C PRO A 88 8.74 -3.58 -7.59
N ASN A 89 10.00 -3.54 -7.15
CA ASN A 89 10.79 -2.31 -7.06
C ASN A 89 11.07 -1.73 -8.46
N VAL A 90 11.51 -2.57 -9.38
CA VAL A 90 11.79 -2.18 -10.78
C VAL A 90 10.52 -1.76 -11.52
N LEU A 91 9.37 -2.36 -11.19
CA LEU A 91 8.09 -1.90 -11.75
C LEU A 91 7.70 -0.53 -11.20
N GLU A 92 7.91 -0.24 -9.93
CA GLU A 92 7.54 1.07 -9.37
C GLU A 92 8.46 2.20 -9.88
N TYR A 93 9.78 2.02 -9.82
CA TYR A 93 10.75 3.09 -10.08
C TYR A 93 11.47 2.96 -11.43
N GLY A 94 11.35 1.83 -12.11
CA GLY A 94 12.18 1.51 -13.26
C GLY A 94 13.57 1.04 -12.85
N GLY A 95 14.38 0.66 -13.84
CA GLY A 95 15.78 0.29 -13.64
C GLY A 95 16.20 -0.95 -14.42
N ASP A 96 17.42 -1.39 -14.17
CA ASP A 96 17.99 -2.58 -14.81
C ASP A 96 17.65 -3.83 -13.99
N THR A 97 17.22 -4.88 -14.66
CA THR A 97 16.94 -6.16 -14.02
C THR A 97 17.37 -7.32 -14.89
N VAL A 98 17.56 -8.48 -14.26
CA VAL A 98 17.83 -9.74 -14.96
C VAL A 98 16.52 -10.49 -15.10
N VAL A 99 16.06 -10.65 -16.34
CA VAL A 99 14.91 -11.49 -16.65
C VAL A 99 15.39 -12.90 -16.93
N LEU A 100 14.85 -13.85 -16.19
CA LEU A 100 15.06 -15.27 -16.42
C LEU A 100 13.98 -15.76 -17.39
N SER A 101 14.39 -16.29 -18.52
CA SER A 101 13.50 -16.97 -19.47
C SER A 101 13.91 -18.42 -19.61
N ARG A 102 12.93 -19.29 -19.84
CA ARG A 102 13.19 -20.70 -20.14
C ARG A 102 12.84 -20.96 -21.60
N ARG A 103 13.82 -21.40 -22.38
CA ARG A 103 13.64 -21.75 -23.80
C ARG A 103 14.28 -23.11 -24.05
N GLY A 104 13.50 -24.10 -24.49
CA GLY A 104 13.99 -25.46 -24.77
C GLY A 104 14.60 -26.15 -23.55
N GLY A 105 14.01 -25.99 -22.36
CA GLY A 105 14.50 -26.61 -21.12
C GLY A 105 15.65 -25.87 -20.42
N ARG A 106 16.43 -25.06 -21.14
CA ARG A 106 17.54 -24.24 -20.59
C ARG A 106 17.04 -22.92 -20.00
N LEU A 107 17.60 -22.53 -18.85
CA LEU A 107 17.35 -21.24 -18.22
C LEU A 107 18.36 -20.23 -18.76
N THR A 108 17.88 -19.17 -19.40
CA THR A 108 18.71 -18.08 -19.93
C THR A 108 18.41 -16.80 -19.17
N SER A 109 19.46 -16.11 -18.73
CA SER A 109 19.35 -14.80 -18.09
C SER A 109 19.67 -13.69 -19.07
N ARG A 110 18.82 -12.67 -19.16
CA ARG A 110 19.08 -11.46 -19.95
C ARG A 110 18.97 -10.22 -19.05
N LYS A 111 19.99 -9.36 -19.08
CA LYS A 111 19.90 -8.01 -18.51
C LYS A 111 19.01 -7.15 -19.41
N VAL A 112 17.98 -6.55 -18.83
CA VAL A 112 17.00 -5.72 -19.53
C VAL A 112 16.75 -4.46 -18.70
N LYS A 113 16.75 -3.31 -19.37
CA LYS A 113 16.30 -2.05 -18.79
C LYS A 113 14.78 -1.95 -18.88
N ILE A 114 14.13 -1.78 -17.74
CA ILE A 114 12.67 -1.69 -17.63
C ILE A 114 12.30 -0.26 -17.25
N ALA A 115 11.46 0.37 -18.07
CA ALA A 115 10.87 1.66 -17.76
C ALA A 115 9.85 1.55 -16.61
N PRO A 116 9.69 2.61 -15.78
CA PRO A 116 8.78 2.61 -14.64
C PRO A 116 7.33 2.38 -15.07
N ARG A 117 6.61 1.61 -14.27
CA ARG A 117 5.19 1.27 -14.36
C ARG A 117 4.58 1.42 -12.98
N PRO A 118 4.52 2.65 -12.46
CA PRO A 118 4.17 2.90 -11.08
C PRO A 118 2.71 2.48 -10.82
N TYR A 119 2.48 1.87 -9.67
CA TYR A 119 1.17 1.39 -9.25
C TYR A 119 0.88 1.67 -7.78
N MET A 120 1.91 1.92 -6.97
CA MET A 120 1.76 2.30 -5.56
C MET A 120 1.64 3.81 -5.40
N ALA A 121 2.57 4.60 -5.95
CA ALA A 121 2.53 6.06 -5.83
C ALA A 121 1.25 6.68 -6.43
N PRO A 122 0.79 6.27 -7.64
CA PRO A 122 -0.49 6.75 -8.16
C PRO A 122 -1.70 6.34 -7.31
N ALA A 123 -1.62 5.19 -6.63
CA ALA A 123 -2.68 4.75 -5.72
C ALA A 123 -2.75 5.61 -4.46
N LEU A 124 -1.60 6.05 -3.93
CA LEU A 124 -1.55 7.01 -2.82
C LEU A 124 -2.12 8.36 -3.24
N GLU A 125 -1.65 8.94 -4.36
CA GLU A 125 -2.12 10.25 -4.81
C GLU A 125 -3.63 10.27 -5.08
N LYS A 126 -4.18 9.17 -5.62
CA LYS A 126 -5.62 9.03 -5.83
C LYS A 126 -6.44 9.07 -4.54
N GLU A 127 -5.95 8.44 -3.47
CA GLU A 127 -6.69 8.33 -2.20
C GLU A 127 -6.33 9.43 -1.19
N ARG A 128 -5.22 10.15 -1.41
CA ARG A 128 -4.73 11.29 -0.61
C ARG A 128 -5.83 12.27 -0.16
N PRO A 129 -6.72 12.78 -1.03
CA PRO A 129 -7.76 13.72 -0.60
C PRO A 129 -8.80 13.13 0.36
N LYS A 130 -8.98 11.80 0.38
CA LYS A 130 -9.94 11.13 1.28
C LYS A 130 -9.37 10.85 2.66
N LEU A 131 -8.04 10.84 2.80
CA LEU A 131 -7.37 10.48 4.07
C LEU A 131 -7.78 11.40 5.23
N PRO A 132 -7.81 12.74 5.08
CA PRO A 132 -8.26 13.63 6.16
C PRO A 132 -9.73 13.39 6.54
N LEU A 133 -10.58 13.02 5.57
CA LEU A 133 -12.01 12.79 5.80
C LEU A 133 -12.26 11.61 6.74
N PHE A 134 -11.35 10.64 6.79
CA PHE A 134 -11.48 9.49 7.70
C PHE A 134 -11.32 9.87 9.17
N TRP A 135 -10.66 10.99 9.48
CA TRP A 135 -10.51 11.49 10.85
C TRP A 135 -11.79 12.14 11.39
N ARG A 136 -12.71 12.56 10.52
CA ARG A 136 -13.97 13.18 10.93
C ARG A 136 -14.75 12.23 11.84
N ASN A 137 -15.13 12.71 13.02
CA ASN A 137 -15.91 11.95 14.03
C ASN A 137 -15.27 10.61 14.43
N SER A 138 -13.94 10.48 14.31
CA SER A 138 -13.20 9.25 14.60
C SER A 138 -12.93 9.07 16.09
N ILE A 139 -12.69 10.16 16.81
CA ILE A 139 -12.52 10.18 18.27
C ILE A 139 -13.90 10.24 18.89
N ARG A 140 -14.29 9.15 19.54
CA ARG A 140 -15.56 9.03 20.27
C ARG A 140 -15.28 8.54 21.67
N LYS A 141 -16.08 8.97 22.65
CA LYS A 141 -16.06 8.42 24.00
C LYS A 141 -16.26 6.90 23.87
N GLY A 142 -15.35 6.10 24.41
CA GLY A 142 -15.56 4.67 24.53
C GLY A 142 -16.80 4.43 25.38
N ASN A 143 -17.69 3.54 24.93
CA ASN A 143 -18.74 3.01 25.81
C ASN A 143 -18.10 2.32 27.02
#